data_AF-A0AAV5VUR1-F1
#
_entry.id   AF-A0AAV5VUR1-F1
#
_cell.length_a   1.000
_cell.length_b   1.000
_cell.length_c   1.000
_cell.angle_alpha   90.00
_cell.angle_beta   90.00
_cell.angle_gamma   90.00
#
_symmetry.space_group_name_H-M   'P 1'
#
loop_
_entity.id
_entity.type
_entity.pdbx_description
1 polymer ?
#
loop_
_entity_poly.entity_id
_entity_poly.type
_entity_poly.pdbx_seq_one_letter_code
_entity_poly.pdbx_strand_id
1 'polypeptide(L)'
;KLRGFSHSERVSLACYDMAKFKIYLICVCFTCGICLLLLLLICYHIFHVLSSHRFISDRTREYHKSMTRSLIIQSSLMGVNVIGPLFVYFVQFSFEFRSDMYSLIAFEVITTYSAIFGVLLVLQTPSYREGVRVLF
;
A
#
# COMPACT_ATOMS: atom_id res chain seq x y z
N LYS A 1 -14.23 1.09 -29.61
CA LYS A 1 -15.15 0.11 -30.26
C LYS A 1 -14.42 -0.52 -31.46
N LEU A 2 -13.66 -1.59 -31.23
CA LEU A 2 -12.99 -2.34 -32.31
C LEU A 2 -13.98 -3.37 -32.88
N ARG A 3 -14.85 -2.93 -33.79
CA ARG A 3 -15.78 -3.83 -34.52
C ARG A 3 -15.04 -4.37 -35.74
N GLY A 4 -14.73 -5.67 -35.73
CA GLY A 4 -14.07 -6.34 -36.87
C GLY A 4 -13.18 -7.50 -36.45
N PHE A 5 -12.61 -7.46 -35.25
CA PHE A 5 -11.72 -8.52 -34.78
C PHE A 5 -12.50 -9.73 -34.24
N SER A 6 -12.14 -10.90 -34.76
CA SER A 6 -12.54 -12.21 -34.24
C SER A 6 -12.07 -12.38 -32.79
N HIS A 7 -12.67 -13.33 -32.07
CA HIS A 7 -12.32 -13.57 -30.67
C HIS A 7 -10.84 -13.97 -30.51
N SER A 8 -10.26 -14.69 -31.47
CA SER A 8 -8.84 -15.06 -31.42
C SER A 8 -7.92 -13.86 -31.69
N GLU A 9 -8.30 -12.95 -32.58
CA GLU A 9 -7.50 -11.74 -32.84
C GLU A 9 -7.52 -10.78 -31.66
N ARG A 10 -8.63 -10.68 -30.91
CA ARG A 10 -8.65 -9.89 -29.66
C ARG A 10 -7.75 -10.48 -28.58
N VAL A 11 -7.65 -11.81 -28.51
CA VAL A 11 -6.75 -12.51 -27.60
C VAL A 11 -5.29 -12.36 -28.04
N SER A 12 -5.03 -12.27 -29.35
CA SER A 12 -3.70 -11.99 -29.91
C SER A 12 -3.26 -10.54 -29.71
N LEU A 13 -4.19 -9.58 -29.84
CA LEU A 13 -3.97 -8.14 -29.57
C LEU A 13 -3.83 -7.83 -28.08
N ALA A 14 -4.49 -8.61 -27.22
CA ALA A 14 -4.19 -8.62 -25.80
C ALA A 14 -2.80 -9.27 -25.63
N CYS A 15 -1.74 -8.47 -25.66
CA CYS A 15 -0.36 -8.88 -25.40
C CYS A 15 -0.15 -9.55 -24.01
N TYR A 16 -1.21 -9.75 -23.23
CA TYR A 16 -1.22 -10.33 -21.90
C TYR A 16 -2.11 -11.57 -21.84
N ASP A 17 -1.51 -12.67 -21.43
CA ASP A 17 -2.21 -13.91 -21.08
C ASP A 17 -3.09 -13.66 -19.84
N MET A 18 -4.40 -13.60 -20.06
CA MET A 18 -5.39 -13.34 -19.02
C MET A 18 -5.38 -14.38 -17.89
N ALA A 19 -4.98 -15.63 -18.17
CA ALA A 19 -4.88 -16.65 -17.12
C ALA A 19 -3.70 -16.37 -16.18
N LYS A 20 -2.54 -16.00 -16.74
CA LYS A 20 -1.37 -15.59 -15.94
C LYS A 20 -1.62 -14.32 -15.14
N PHE A 21 -2.35 -13.36 -15.73
CA PHE A 21 -2.74 -12.14 -15.04
C PHE A 21 -3.67 -12.40 -13.84
N LYS A 22 -4.64 -13.32 -13.98
CA LYS A 22 -5.52 -13.72 -12.86
C LYS A 22 -4.73 -14.36 -11.72
N ILE A 23 -3.80 -15.26 -12.03
CA ILE A 23 -2.93 -15.90 -11.03
C ILE A 23 -2.10 -14.82 -10.30
N TYR A 24 -1.51 -13.89 -11.05
CA TYR A 24 -0.77 -12.77 -10.48
C TYR A 24 -1.64 -11.93 -9.53
N LEU A 25 -2.87 -11.58 -9.93
CA LEU A 25 -3.78 -10.79 -9.11
C LEU A 25 -4.15 -11.52 -7.80
N ILE A 26 -4.44 -12.82 -7.86
CA ILE A 26 -4.73 -13.64 -6.66
C ILE A 26 -3.52 -13.66 -5.72
N CYS A 27 -2.31 -13.88 -6.25
CA CYS A 27 -1.09 -13.83 -5.45
C CYS A 27 -0.91 -12.46 -4.78
N VAL A 28 -1.10 -11.36 -5.51
CA VAL A 28 -0.98 -10.00 -4.96
C VAL A 28 -1.99 -9.79 -3.84
N CYS A 29 -3.27 -10.14 -4.05
CA CYS A 29 -4.31 -10.02 -3.01
C CYS A 29 -3.97 -10.84 -1.76
N PHE A 30 -3.51 -12.09 -1.94
CA PHE A 30 -3.12 -12.97 -0.83
C PHE A 30 -1.93 -12.40 -0.05
N THR A 31 -0.88 -11.96 -0.75
CA THR A 31 0.29 -11.33 -0.14
C THR A 31 -0.10 -10.05 0.61
N CYS A 32 -0.92 -9.18 0.02
CA CYS A 32 -1.43 -7.98 0.69
C CYS A 32 -2.22 -8.31 1.97
N GLY A 33 -3.05 -9.36 1.93
CA GLY A 33 -3.78 -9.84 3.11
C GLY A 33 -2.87 -10.28 4.24
N ILE A 34 -1.81 -11.05 3.92
CA ILE A 34 -0.80 -11.47 4.91
C ILE A 34 -0.05 -10.25 5.47
N CYS A 35 0.35 -9.30 4.62
CA CYS A 35 1.04 -8.08 5.08
C CYS A 35 0.18 -7.26 6.06
N LEU A 36 -1.12 -7.13 5.79
CA LEU A 36 -2.05 -6.45 6.70
C LEU A 36 -2.18 -7.17 8.05
N LEU A 37 -2.30 -8.49 8.02
CA LEU A 37 -2.38 -9.29 9.24
C LEU A 37 -1.14 -9.10 10.11
N LEU A 38 0.05 -9.16 9.51
CA LEU A 38 1.32 -8.95 10.21
C LEU A 38 1.42 -7.53 10.78
N LEU A 39 1.02 -6.51 10.03
CA LEU A 39 0.97 -5.13 10.51
C LEU A 39 0.06 -4.98 11.74
N LEU A 40 -1.14 -5.57 11.70
CA LEU A 40 -2.07 -5.55 12.83
C LEU A 40 -1.49 -6.27 14.05
N LEU A 41 -0.83 -7.41 13.86
CA LEU A 41 -0.18 -8.15 14.94
C LEU A 41 0.98 -7.36 15.56
N ILE A 42 1.80 -6.70 14.74
CA ILE A 42 2.91 -5.85 15.23
C ILE A 42 2.34 -4.67 16.01
N CYS A 43 1.35 -3.97 15.46
CA CYS A 43 0.68 -2.86 16.15
C CYS A 43 0.09 -3.34 17.49
N TYR A 44 -0.66 -4.44 17.48
CA TYR A 44 -1.24 -5.02 18.69
C TYR A 44 -0.15 -5.38 19.72
N HIS A 45 0.92 -6.03 19.30
CA HIS A 45 2.04 -6.39 20.17
C HIS A 45 2.71 -5.14 20.78
N ILE A 46 2.98 -4.11 19.98
CA ILE A 46 3.55 -2.85 20.45
C ILE A 46 2.63 -2.21 21.49
N PHE A 47 1.32 -2.11 21.21
CA PHE A 47 0.35 -1.55 22.15
C PHE A 47 0.24 -2.38 23.44
N HIS A 48 0.24 -3.72 23.32
CA HIS A 48 0.18 -4.63 24.45
C HIS A 48 1.41 -4.47 25.36
N VAL A 49 2.61 -4.48 24.79
CA VAL A 49 3.88 -4.23 25.52
C VAL A 49 3.87 -2.85 26.17
N LEU A 50 3.40 -1.81 25.45
CA LEU A 50 3.31 -0.46 26.00
C LEU A 50 2.34 -0.38 27.19
N SER A 51 1.23 -1.12 27.14
CA SER A 51 0.25 -1.16 28.23
C SER A 51 0.76 -1.89 29.48
N SER A 52 1.67 -2.85 29.30
CA SER A 52 2.29 -3.63 30.38
C SER A 52 3.35 -2.83 31.15
N HIS A 53 4.13 -1.99 30.47
CA HIS A 53 5.18 -1.18 31.09
C HIS A 53 4.65 0.16 31.64
N ARG A 54 3.96 0.13 32.79
CA ARG A 54 3.44 1.33 33.50
C ARG A 54 4.52 2.28 34.07
N PHE A 55 5.79 1.88 34.11
CA PHE A 55 6.92 2.65 34.69
C PHE A 55 7.91 3.20 33.64
N ILE A 56 7.44 3.49 32.43
CA ILE A 56 8.28 4.14 31.42
C ILE A 56 8.39 5.64 31.73
N SER A 57 9.63 6.15 31.79
CA SER A 57 9.95 7.59 31.88
C SER A 57 9.10 8.42 30.91
N ASP A 58 8.58 9.57 31.37
CA ASP A 58 7.69 10.44 30.58
C ASP A 58 8.29 10.81 29.21
N ARG A 59 9.62 10.98 29.14
CA ARG A 59 10.34 11.27 27.90
C ARG A 59 10.25 10.11 26.89
N THR A 60 10.40 8.88 27.36
CA THR A 60 10.31 7.67 26.54
C THR A 60 8.86 7.42 26.11
N ARG A 61 7.89 7.76 26.96
CA ARG A 61 6.45 7.70 26.65
C ARG A 61 6.06 8.66 25.53
N GLU A 62 6.53 9.90 25.57
CA GLU A 62 6.30 10.88 24.50
C GLU A 62 6.92 10.45 23.17
N TYR A 63 8.15 9.93 23.20
CA TYR A 63 8.82 9.40 22.03
C TYR A 63 8.03 8.23 21.40
N HIS A 64 7.62 7.25 22.20
CA HIS A 64 6.79 6.14 21.71
C HIS A 64 5.44 6.61 21.17
N LYS A 65 4.78 7.57 21.83
CA LYS A 65 3.50 8.12 21.35
C LYS A 65 3.65 8.79 19.99
N SER A 66 4.72 9.57 19.80
CA SER A 66 5.03 10.20 18.51
C SER A 66 5.34 9.17 17.43
N MET A 67 6.16 8.17 17.75
CA MET A 67 6.54 7.10 16.83
C MET A 67 5.34 6.23 16.42
N THR A 68 4.49 5.83 17.37
CA THR A 68 3.25 5.08 17.09
C THR A 68 2.30 5.91 16.23
N ARG A 69 2.17 7.22 16.48
CA ARG A 69 1.35 8.10 15.62
C ARG A 69 1.89 8.13 14.19
N SER A 70 3.20 8.24 14.01
CA SER A 70 3.82 8.21 12.67
C SER A 70 3.61 6.86 11.98
N LEU A 71 3.79 5.74 12.69
CA LEU A 71 3.53 4.39 12.17
C LEU A 71 2.06 4.22 11.74
N ILE A 72 1.10 4.72 12.52
CA ILE A 72 -0.32 4.68 12.14
C ILE A 72 -0.56 5.49 10.87
N ILE A 73 0.01 6.70 10.76
CA ILE A 73 -0.14 7.54 9.56
C ILE A 73 0.50 6.86 8.34
N GLN A 74 1.69 6.30 8.46
CA GLN A 74 2.37 5.58 7.38
C GLN A 74 1.58 4.33 6.95
N SER A 75 1.07 3.56 7.91
CA SER A 75 0.29 2.34 7.64
C SER A 75 -1.05 2.64 6.98
N SER A 76 -1.74 3.69 7.43
CA SER A 76 -3.01 4.14 6.83
C SER A 76 -2.81 4.69 5.42
N LEU A 77 -1.71 5.41 5.18
CA LEU A 77 -1.35 5.88 3.85
C LEU A 77 -1.08 4.71 2.88
N MET A 78 -0.36 3.66 3.31
CA MET A 78 -0.22 2.42 2.54
C MET A 78 -1.59 1.82 2.20
N GLY A 79 -2.47 1.74 3.19
CA GLY A 79 -3.80 1.18 2.99
C GLY A 79 -4.58 1.94 1.91
N VAL A 80 -4.61 3.26 1.99
CA VAL A 80 -5.35 4.07 1.00
C VAL A 80 -4.72 4.01 -0.39
N ASN A 81 -3.40 4.15 -0.51
CA ASN A 81 -2.73 4.30 -1.81
C ASN A 81 -2.34 2.98 -2.48
N VAL A 82 -2.30 1.86 -1.75
CA VAL A 82 -1.97 0.54 -2.32
C VAL A 82 -3.21 -0.35 -2.33
N ILE A 83 -3.89 -0.50 -1.19
CA ILE A 83 -5.05 -1.39 -1.09
C ILE A 83 -6.27 -0.78 -1.79
N GLY A 84 -6.45 0.54 -1.72
CA GLY A 84 -7.55 1.24 -2.42
C GLY A 84 -7.55 0.95 -3.93
N PRO A 85 -6.46 1.24 -4.66
CA PRO A 85 -6.36 0.94 -6.09
C PRO A 85 -6.52 -0.54 -6.42
N LEU A 86 -5.96 -1.44 -5.60
CA LEU A 86 -6.14 -2.89 -5.77
C LEU A 86 -7.60 -3.32 -5.59
N PHE A 87 -8.32 -2.71 -4.64
CA PHE A 87 -9.73 -2.97 -4.41
C PHE A 87 -10.59 -2.47 -5.57
N VAL A 88 -10.31 -1.27 -6.09
CA VAL A 88 -10.98 -0.74 -7.29
C VAL A 88 -10.75 -1.67 -8.49
N TYR A 89 -9.52 -2.16 -8.67
CA TYR A 89 -9.21 -3.17 -9.69
C TYR A 89 -9.98 -4.47 -9.49
N PHE A 90 -10.06 -4.96 -8.25
CA PHE A 90 -10.80 -6.18 -7.92
C PHE A 90 -12.28 -6.02 -8.27
N VAL A 91 -12.92 -4.92 -7.86
CA VAL A 91 -14.31 -4.60 -8.22
C VAL A 91 -14.47 -4.52 -9.73
N GLN A 92 -13.56 -3.82 -10.41
CA GLN A 92 -13.60 -3.71 -11.87
C GLN A 92 -13.59 -5.08 -12.55
N PHE A 93 -12.74 -5.98 -12.05
CA PHE A 93 -12.61 -7.34 -12.54
C PHE A 93 -13.84 -8.19 -12.21
N SER A 94 -14.37 -8.12 -10.98
CA SER A 94 -15.57 -8.88 -10.56
C SER A 94 -16.81 -8.53 -11.37
N PHE A 95 -16.94 -7.28 -11.81
CA PHE A 95 -18.09 -6.79 -12.58
C PHE A 95 -17.82 -6.68 -14.10
N GLU A 96 -16.68 -7.20 -14.58
CA GLU A 96 -16.27 -7.18 -16.01
C GLU A 96 -16.33 -5.79 -16.67
N PHE A 97 -16.02 -4.73 -15.92
CA PHE A 97 -15.99 -3.38 -16.48
C PHE A 97 -14.82 -3.23 -17.48
N ARG A 98 -15.14 -3.18 -18.78
CA ARG A 98 -14.18 -3.04 -19.90
C ARG A 98 -13.60 -1.62 -20.05
N SER A 99 -12.97 -1.10 -19.01
CA SER A 99 -12.35 0.23 -19.04
C SER A 99 -10.89 0.17 -18.60
N ASP A 100 -9.98 0.26 -19.57
CA ASP A 100 -8.52 0.24 -19.31
C ASP A 100 -8.03 1.49 -18.55
N MET A 101 -8.88 2.52 -18.42
CA MET A 101 -8.58 3.79 -17.75
C MET A 101 -8.34 3.62 -16.24
N TYR A 102 -9.18 2.84 -15.55
CA TYR A 102 -9.03 2.62 -14.11
C TYR A 102 -7.75 1.86 -13.77
N SER A 103 -7.34 0.98 -14.70
CA SER A 103 -6.15 0.18 -14.59
C SER A 103 -4.87 1.02 -14.59
N LEU A 104 -4.82 2.03 -15.46
CA LEU A 104 -3.71 2.98 -15.56
C LEU A 104 -3.66 3.91 -14.34
N ILE A 105 -4.80 4.45 -13.92
CA ILE A 105 -4.89 5.35 -12.75
C ILE A 105 -4.38 4.64 -11.49
N ALA A 106 -4.81 3.39 -11.28
CA ALA A 106 -4.37 2.62 -10.12
C ALA A 106 -2.86 2.32 -10.14
N PHE A 107 -2.27 2.07 -11.31
CA PHE A 107 -0.82 1.89 -11.44
C PHE A 107 -0.07 3.19 -11.14
N GLU A 108 -0.55 4.32 -11.66
CA GLU A 108 0.02 5.64 -11.41
C GLU A 108 0.00 5.99 -9.91
N VAL A 109 -1.13 5.75 -9.22
CA VAL A 109 -1.25 5.94 -7.77
C VAL A 109 -0.26 5.05 -6.98
N ILE A 110 -0.10 3.79 -7.38
CA ILE A 110 0.85 2.87 -6.73
C ILE A 110 2.30 3.33 -6.96
N THR A 111 2.64 3.83 -8.15
CA THR A 111 4.01 4.31 -8.44
C THR A 111 4.35 5.61 -7.71
N THR A 112 3.39 6.53 -7.60
CA THR A 112 3.56 7.80 -6.87
C THR A 112 3.63 7.60 -5.35
N TYR A 113 3.03 6.53 -4.83
CA TYR A 113 3.11 6.19 -3.41
C TYR A 113 4.56 6.10 -2.89
N SER A 114 5.50 5.51 -3.64
CA SER A 114 6.90 5.39 -3.19
C SER A 114 7.57 6.74 -2.94
N ALA A 115 7.29 7.73 -3.79
CA ALA A 115 7.83 9.09 -3.64
C ALA A 115 7.19 9.81 -2.43
N ILE A 116 5.87 9.72 -2.29
CA ILE A 116 5.12 10.33 -1.17
C ILE A 116 5.57 9.72 0.17
N PHE A 117 5.77 8.40 0.20
CA PHE A 117 6.23 7.69 1.38
C PHE A 117 7.62 8.16 1.84
N GLY A 118 8.56 8.34 0.91
CA GLY A 118 9.89 8.88 1.22
C GLY A 118 9.83 10.28 1.84
N VAL A 119 9.02 11.18 1.26
CA VAL A 119 8.83 12.54 1.80
C VAL A 119 8.24 12.50 3.21
N LEU A 120 7.23 11.66 3.44
CA LEU A 120 6.59 11.55 4.75
C LEU A 120 7.51 10.95 5.82
N LEU A 121 8.37 10.00 5.46
CA LEU A 121 9.38 9.45 6.37
C LEU A 121 10.31 10.55 6.89
N VAL A 122 10.79 11.41 5.99
CA VAL A 122 11.65 12.55 6.35
C VAL A 122 10.89 13.56 7.21
N LEU A 123 9.66 13.93 6.83
CA LEU A 123 8.89 14.93 7.56
C LEU A 123 8.48 14.49 8.97
N GLN A 124 8.11 13.22 9.13
CA GLN A 124 7.55 12.70 10.38
C GLN A 124 8.61 12.16 11.35
N THR A 125 9.77 11.73 10.86
CA THR A 125 10.79 11.10 11.70
C THR A 125 11.89 12.10 12.04
N PRO A 126 11.99 12.57 13.30
CA PRO A 126 12.96 13.62 13.67
C PRO A 126 14.41 13.21 13.41
N SER A 127 14.75 11.93 13.57
CA SER A 127 16.08 11.39 13.29
C SER A 127 16.48 11.53 11.81
N TYR A 128 15.54 11.33 10.89
CA TYR A 128 15.79 11.50 9.45
C TYR A 128 15.94 12.97 9.09
N ARG A 129 15.11 13.83 9.69
CA ARG A 129 15.19 15.28 9.54
C ARG A 129 16.55 15.85 9.98
N GLU A 130 17.09 15.33 11.07
CA GLU A 130 18.41 15.73 11.55
C GLU A 130 19.51 15.25 10.60
N GLY A 131 19.41 14.01 10.09
CA GLY A 131 20.33 13.49 9.08
C GLY A 131 20.34 14.32 7.79
N VAL A 132 19.17 14.76 7.30
CA VAL A 132 19.07 15.64 6.12
C VAL A 132 19.70 17.01 6.38
N ARG A 133 19.52 17.59 7.57
CA ARG A 133 20.16 18.86 7.97
C ARG A 133 21.68 18.79 8.09
N VAL A 134 22.24 17.60 8.33
CA VAL A 134 23.70 17.43 8.37
C VAL A 134 24.27 17.27 6.95
N LEU A 135 23.47 16.76 6.01
CA LEU A 135 23.85 16.52 4.62
C LEU A 135 23.72 17.74 3.70
N PHE A 136 22.82 18.67 4.03
CA PHE A 136 22.53 19.90 3.28
C PHE A 136 22.64 21.12 4.17
#